data_AF-A0A3L9JKF6-F1
#
_entry.id   AF-A0A3L9JKF6-F1
#
_cell.length_a   1.000
_cell.length_b   1.000
_cell.length_c   1.000
_cell.angle_alpha   90.00
_cell.angle_beta   90.00
_cell.angle_gamma   90.00
#
_symmetry.space_group_name_H-M   'P 1'
#
loop_
_entity.id
_entity.type
_entity.pdbx_description
1 polymer ?
#
loop_
_entity_poly.entity_id
_entity_poly.type
_entity_poly.pdbx_seq_one_letter_code
_entity_poly.pdbx_strand_id
1 'polypeptide(L)'
;MKGRWVKYLLMGTVVAMLAACSSKPTDRGQQYKDGKFTQPFSLVNQPDAVGAPINAGDFAEQINHIRNSSPRLYGNQSNVYNAVQEWLRAGGDTRNMRQFGIDAWQMEGADNYGNVQFTGYYTPVIQARHTRQGEFQYPIYRMPPKRGRLPSRAEIYAGALSDKYILAYSNSLMDNFIMDVQGSGYIDFGDGSPLNFFSYAGKNGHAYRSIGKVLIDRGEVKKEDMSMQAIR
;
A
#
# COMPACT_ATOMS: atom_id res chain seq x y z
N MET A 1 -59.59 -21.89 -9.99
CA MET A 1 -58.73 -21.20 -8.99
C MET A 1 -57.28 -21.71 -8.91
N LYS A 2 -56.95 -22.96 -9.30
CA LYS A 2 -55.59 -23.51 -9.18
C LYS A 2 -54.53 -22.94 -10.15
N GLY A 3 -54.91 -22.48 -11.35
CA GLY A 3 -53.96 -21.98 -12.36
C GLY A 3 -53.39 -20.56 -12.12
N ARG A 4 -54.03 -19.76 -11.27
CA ARG A 4 -53.55 -18.39 -10.94
C ARG A 4 -52.39 -18.43 -9.94
N TRP A 5 -52.45 -19.31 -8.94
CA TRP A 5 -51.41 -19.48 -7.92
C TRP A 5 -50.08 -19.96 -8.50
N VAL A 6 -50.11 -20.88 -9.48
CA VAL A 6 -48.90 -21.37 -10.17
C VAL A 6 -48.21 -20.24 -10.94
N LYS A 7 -48.97 -19.32 -11.55
CA LYS A 7 -48.40 -18.14 -12.24
C LYS A 7 -47.75 -17.15 -11.27
N TYR A 8 -48.34 -16.92 -10.10
CA TYR A 8 -47.74 -16.05 -9.08
C TYR A 8 -46.48 -16.68 -8.44
N LEU A 9 -46.46 -18.00 -8.24
CA LEU A 9 -45.29 -18.73 -7.75
C LEU A 9 -44.13 -18.73 -8.75
N LEU A 10 -44.42 -18.95 -10.05
CA LEU A 10 -43.43 -18.86 -11.13
C LEU A 10 -42.91 -17.42 -11.31
N MET A 11 -43.78 -16.41 -11.25
CA MET A 11 -43.38 -15.00 -11.33
C MET A 11 -42.50 -14.61 -10.12
N GLY A 12 -42.88 -15.04 -8.91
CA GLY A 12 -42.13 -14.76 -7.69
C GLY A 12 -40.74 -15.43 -7.65
N THR A 13 -40.61 -16.64 -8.20
CA THR A 13 -39.31 -17.32 -8.33
C THR A 13 -38.42 -16.67 -9.39
N VAL A 14 -38.98 -16.21 -10.51
CA VAL A 14 -38.21 -15.46 -11.54
C VAL A 14 -37.73 -14.12 -10.98
N VAL A 15 -38.56 -13.38 -10.24
CA VAL A 15 -38.16 -12.11 -9.61
C VAL A 15 -37.11 -12.33 -8.51
N ALA A 16 -37.23 -13.39 -7.71
CA ALA A 16 -36.24 -13.73 -6.68
C ALA A 16 -34.90 -14.21 -7.29
N MET A 17 -34.91 -14.93 -8.41
CA MET A 17 -33.68 -15.28 -9.14
C MET A 17 -33.03 -14.07 -9.82
N LEU A 18 -33.81 -13.10 -10.30
CA LEU A 18 -33.29 -11.85 -10.85
C LEU A 18 -32.69 -10.94 -9.76
N ALA A 19 -33.21 -10.98 -8.54
CA ALA A 19 -32.64 -10.28 -7.39
C ALA A 19 -31.38 -10.96 -6.81
N ALA A 20 -31.08 -12.20 -7.22
CA ALA A 20 -29.99 -13.00 -6.64
C ALA A 20 -28.62 -12.81 -7.31
N CYS A 21 -28.48 -12.02 -8.40
CA CYS A 21 -27.19 -11.94 -9.12
C CYS A 21 -26.88 -10.54 -9.64
N SER A 22 -26.31 -9.70 -8.78
CA SER A 22 -25.09 -8.91 -9.03
C SER A 22 -24.85 -8.00 -7.82
N SER A 23 -24.22 -8.52 -6.77
CA SER A 23 -23.72 -7.65 -5.69
C SER A 23 -22.57 -6.80 -6.25
N LYS A 24 -22.82 -5.51 -6.39
CA LYS A 24 -21.85 -4.49 -6.82
C LYS A 24 -21.61 -3.53 -5.64
N PRO A 25 -20.82 -3.94 -4.64
CA PRO A 25 -20.61 -3.12 -3.45
C PRO A 25 -19.88 -1.83 -3.81
N THR A 26 -20.25 -0.71 -3.19
CA THR A 26 -19.63 0.62 -3.41
C THR A 26 -19.07 1.22 -2.11
N ASP A 27 -18.97 0.41 -1.06
CA ASP A 27 -18.60 0.80 0.31
C ASP A 27 -17.15 1.27 0.44
N ARG A 28 -16.27 0.87 -0.50
CA ARG A 28 -14.84 1.18 -0.51
C ARG A 28 -14.44 2.00 -1.74
N GLY A 29 -15.42 2.69 -2.34
CA GLY A 29 -15.19 3.56 -3.50
C GLY A 29 -15.20 2.83 -4.85
N GLN A 30 -15.64 1.56 -4.90
CA GLN A 30 -15.81 0.85 -6.16
C GLN A 30 -16.83 1.57 -7.07
N GLN A 31 -16.56 1.58 -8.37
CA GLN A 31 -17.40 2.15 -9.40
C GLN A 31 -17.70 1.11 -10.48
N TYR A 32 -18.82 1.30 -11.19
CA TYR A 32 -19.31 0.35 -12.19
C TYR A 32 -19.81 1.03 -13.46
N LYS A 33 -19.30 2.24 -13.73
CA LYS A 33 -19.70 3.11 -14.86
C LYS A 33 -18.88 2.88 -16.14
N ASP A 34 -17.73 2.21 -16.05
CA ASP A 34 -16.81 2.01 -17.18
C ASP A 34 -17.07 0.71 -17.96
N GLY A 35 -18.10 -0.04 -17.57
CA GLY A 35 -18.38 -1.37 -18.13
C GLY A 35 -17.44 -2.45 -17.59
N LYS A 36 -17.52 -3.64 -18.18
CA LYS A 36 -16.71 -4.79 -17.77
C LYS A 36 -15.49 -4.91 -18.68
N PHE A 37 -14.32 -5.07 -18.08
CA PHE A 37 -13.05 -5.30 -18.76
C PHE A 37 -12.82 -6.81 -18.97
N THR A 38 -12.21 -7.15 -20.11
CA THR A 38 -11.88 -8.54 -20.49
C THR A 38 -10.38 -8.77 -20.70
N GLN A 39 -9.58 -7.73 -20.45
CA GLN A 39 -8.13 -7.75 -20.60
C GLN A 39 -7.50 -6.84 -19.55
N PRO A 40 -6.27 -7.13 -19.09
CA PRO A 40 -5.62 -6.38 -18.02
C PRO A 40 -5.49 -4.88 -18.26
N PHE A 41 -5.27 -4.48 -19.52
CA PHE A 41 -5.10 -3.08 -19.92
C PHE A 41 -5.93 -2.78 -21.18
N SER A 42 -6.80 -1.78 -21.11
CA SER A 42 -7.65 -1.35 -22.22
C SER A 42 -7.34 0.09 -22.62
N LEU A 43 -6.91 0.30 -23.86
CA LEU A 43 -6.65 1.64 -24.40
C LEU A 43 -7.96 2.41 -24.50
N VAL A 44 -8.00 3.61 -23.90
CA VAL A 44 -9.17 4.49 -23.94
C VAL A 44 -8.86 5.75 -24.73
N ASN A 45 -9.88 6.23 -25.46
CA ASN A 45 -9.80 7.48 -26.22
C ASN A 45 -9.58 8.70 -25.34
N GLN A 46 -10.12 8.66 -24.13
CA GLN A 46 -10.02 9.65 -23.07
C GLN A 46 -10.32 8.93 -21.74
N PRO A 47 -9.56 9.20 -20.66
CA PRO A 47 -9.89 8.67 -19.34
C PRO A 47 -11.24 9.20 -18.83
N ASP A 48 -12.01 8.36 -18.12
CA ASP A 48 -13.18 8.81 -17.35
C ASP A 48 -12.75 9.46 -16.01
N ALA A 49 -12.01 10.56 -16.14
CA ALA A 49 -11.57 11.40 -15.04
C ALA A 49 -11.71 12.87 -15.46
N VAL A 50 -12.26 13.71 -14.57
CA VAL A 50 -12.56 15.11 -14.87
C VAL A 50 -11.50 16.03 -14.26
N GLY A 51 -11.07 17.02 -15.04
CA GLY A 51 -10.16 18.06 -14.58
C GLY A 51 -8.69 17.69 -14.78
N ALA A 52 -7.84 18.21 -13.89
CA ALA A 52 -6.40 18.08 -13.94
C ALA A 52 -5.84 17.49 -12.63
N PRO A 53 -4.66 16.82 -12.68
CA PRO A 53 -4.00 16.34 -11.48
C PRO A 53 -3.65 17.47 -10.50
N ILE A 54 -3.87 17.25 -9.21
CA ILE A 54 -3.63 18.23 -8.14
C ILE A 54 -2.20 18.26 -7.61
N ASN A 55 -1.37 17.26 -7.97
CA ASN A 55 -0.02 17.04 -7.45
C ASN A 55 1.06 17.18 -8.54
N ALA A 56 0.86 18.09 -9.49
CA ALA A 56 1.80 18.32 -10.59
C ALA A 56 3.22 18.70 -10.10
N GLY A 57 3.31 19.46 -9.00
CA GLY A 57 4.56 19.82 -8.35
C GLY A 57 5.30 18.61 -7.78
N ASP A 58 4.63 17.81 -6.96
CA ASP A 58 5.19 16.59 -6.36
C ASP A 58 5.60 15.57 -7.43
N PHE A 59 4.81 15.46 -8.51
CA PHE A 59 5.19 14.63 -9.65
C PHE A 59 6.50 15.11 -10.30
N ALA A 60 6.66 16.43 -10.50
CA ALA A 60 7.90 16.99 -11.04
C ALA A 60 9.11 16.72 -10.13
N GLU A 61 8.94 16.85 -8.81
CA GLU A 61 9.96 16.51 -7.82
C GLU A 61 10.31 15.01 -7.89
N GLN A 62 9.30 14.14 -7.99
CA GLN A 62 9.50 12.70 -8.14
C GLN A 62 10.30 12.35 -9.41
N ILE A 63 10.04 13.03 -10.53
CA ILE A 63 10.82 12.84 -11.77
C ILE A 63 12.28 13.29 -11.57
N ASN A 64 12.51 14.39 -10.85
CA ASN A 64 13.88 14.83 -10.52
C ASN A 64 14.62 13.83 -9.63
N HIS A 65 13.94 13.21 -8.67
CA HIS A 65 14.52 12.10 -7.91
C HIS A 65 14.91 10.93 -8.81
N ILE A 66 14.06 10.53 -9.76
CA ILE A 66 14.38 9.43 -10.69
C ILE A 66 15.58 9.80 -11.57
N ARG A 67 15.63 11.03 -12.10
CA ARG A 67 16.73 11.54 -12.92
C ARG A 67 18.08 11.47 -12.19
N ASN A 68 18.10 11.91 -10.93
CA ASN A 68 19.34 12.02 -10.15
C ASN A 68 19.77 10.68 -9.53
N SER A 69 18.83 9.86 -9.07
CA SER A 69 19.12 8.63 -8.34
C SER A 69 19.16 7.37 -9.22
N SER A 70 18.49 7.39 -10.38
CA SER A 70 18.44 6.25 -11.30
C SER A 70 18.42 6.70 -12.77
N PRO A 71 19.54 7.27 -13.27
CA PRO A 71 19.60 7.86 -14.61
C PRO A 71 19.31 6.86 -15.73
N ARG A 72 19.60 5.57 -15.54
CA ARG A 72 19.25 4.52 -16.51
C ARG A 72 17.73 4.34 -16.63
N LEU A 73 17.01 4.30 -15.50
CA LEU A 73 15.55 4.23 -15.52
C LEU A 73 14.95 5.51 -16.11
N TYR A 74 15.51 6.67 -15.74
CA TYR A 74 15.12 7.95 -16.33
C TYR A 74 15.29 7.93 -17.86
N GLY A 75 16.44 7.49 -18.37
CA GLY A 75 16.72 7.42 -19.80
C GLY A 75 15.71 6.55 -20.57
N ASN A 76 15.29 5.42 -19.99
CA ASN A 76 14.30 4.53 -20.61
C ASN A 76 12.88 5.12 -20.65
N GLN A 77 12.53 6.01 -19.72
CA GLN A 77 11.17 6.51 -19.53
C GLN A 77 11.01 8.02 -19.80
N SER A 78 12.09 8.71 -20.17
CA SER A 78 12.13 10.16 -20.31
C SER A 78 11.10 10.70 -21.29
N ASN A 79 10.82 9.97 -22.39
CA ASN A 79 9.77 10.32 -23.34
C ASN A 79 8.39 10.46 -22.68
N VAL A 80 8.03 9.52 -21.80
CA VAL A 80 6.76 9.55 -21.05
C VAL A 80 6.76 10.72 -20.08
N TYR A 81 7.84 10.90 -19.32
CA TYR A 81 7.92 11.97 -18.33
C TYR A 81 7.82 13.36 -18.97
N ASN A 82 8.51 13.57 -20.10
CA ASN A 82 8.49 14.83 -20.84
C ASN A 82 7.11 15.13 -21.41
N ALA A 83 6.45 14.15 -22.04
CA ALA A 83 5.09 14.33 -22.58
C ALA A 83 4.09 14.70 -21.47
N VAL A 84 4.13 14.00 -20.33
CA VAL A 84 3.26 14.30 -19.18
C VAL A 84 3.58 15.68 -18.58
N GLN A 85 4.84 16.06 -18.45
CA GLN A 85 5.23 17.40 -17.98
C GLN A 85 4.74 18.51 -18.92
N GLU A 86 4.84 18.32 -20.24
CA GLU A 86 4.32 19.26 -21.24
C GLU A 86 2.80 19.39 -21.17
N TRP A 87 2.09 18.26 -21.05
CA TRP A 87 0.64 18.23 -20.85
C TRP A 87 0.21 18.96 -19.57
N LEU A 88 0.88 18.70 -18.44
CA LEU A 88 0.61 19.37 -17.17
C LEU A 88 0.86 20.88 -17.26
N ARG A 89 1.97 21.30 -17.88
CA ARG A 89 2.29 22.72 -18.10
C ARG A 89 1.27 23.43 -18.99
N ALA A 90 0.64 22.71 -19.92
CA ALA A 90 -0.41 23.22 -20.80
C ALA A 90 -1.81 23.21 -20.17
N GLY A 91 -1.95 22.82 -18.90
CA GLY A 91 -3.20 22.87 -18.13
C GLY A 91 -3.67 21.52 -17.59
N GLY A 92 -3.08 20.41 -18.03
CA GLY A 92 -3.28 19.09 -17.40
C GLY A 92 -4.68 18.49 -17.51
N ASP A 93 -5.57 19.03 -18.36
CA ASP A 93 -6.91 18.47 -18.56
C ASP A 93 -6.82 17.11 -19.26
N THR A 94 -7.46 16.08 -18.70
CA THR A 94 -7.44 14.69 -19.21
C THR A 94 -7.96 14.56 -20.64
N ARG A 95 -8.81 15.49 -21.11
CA ARG A 95 -9.32 15.53 -22.49
C ARG A 95 -8.23 15.83 -23.52
N ASN A 96 -7.15 16.50 -23.12
CA ASN A 96 -6.12 17.01 -24.02
C ASN A 96 -4.88 16.12 -24.10
N MET A 97 -4.83 14.99 -23.40
CA MET A 97 -3.65 14.10 -23.32
C MET A 97 -3.13 13.66 -24.69
N ARG A 98 -4.03 13.34 -25.63
CA ARG A 98 -3.64 12.89 -26.98
C ARG A 98 -2.90 13.95 -27.80
N GLN A 99 -3.10 15.24 -27.50
CA GLN A 99 -2.35 16.32 -28.18
C GLN A 99 -0.84 16.27 -27.85
N PHE A 100 -0.48 15.61 -26.75
CA PHE A 100 0.91 15.42 -26.30
C PHE A 100 1.42 13.99 -26.58
N GLY A 101 0.69 13.20 -27.39
CA GLY A 101 1.07 11.81 -27.70
C GLY A 101 0.98 10.86 -26.51
N ILE A 102 0.13 11.16 -25.52
CA ILE A 102 -0.05 10.32 -24.33
C ILE A 102 -1.23 9.37 -24.55
N ASP A 103 -0.94 8.07 -24.52
CA ASP A 103 -1.94 7.01 -24.51
C ASP A 103 -2.36 6.67 -23.07
N ALA A 104 -3.66 6.51 -22.85
CA ALA A 104 -4.23 6.11 -21.56
C ALA A 104 -4.69 4.65 -21.61
N TRP A 105 -4.02 3.78 -20.85
CA TRP A 105 -4.37 2.37 -20.73
C TRP A 105 -5.04 2.12 -19.37
N GLN A 106 -6.36 1.97 -19.37
CA GLN A 106 -7.14 1.71 -18.17
C GLN A 106 -6.95 0.27 -17.69
N MET A 107 -6.68 0.11 -16.40
CA MET A 107 -6.49 -1.20 -15.75
C MET A 107 -7.85 -1.84 -15.42
N GLU A 108 -7.97 -3.16 -15.54
CA GLU A 108 -9.24 -3.87 -15.26
C GLU A 108 -9.63 -3.91 -13.77
N GLY A 109 -8.67 -3.78 -12.86
CA GLY A 109 -8.91 -3.84 -11.41
C GLY A 109 -9.13 -5.26 -10.87
N ALA A 110 -9.47 -5.37 -9.58
CA ALA A 110 -9.61 -6.66 -8.90
C ALA A 110 -10.92 -7.40 -9.23
N ASP A 111 -11.93 -6.69 -9.74
CA ASP A 111 -13.26 -7.21 -10.05
C ASP A 111 -13.62 -7.09 -11.55
N ASN A 112 -12.65 -6.69 -12.39
CA ASN A 112 -12.79 -6.46 -13.82
C ASN A 112 -13.77 -5.33 -14.18
N TYR A 113 -14.03 -4.37 -13.29
CA TYR A 113 -14.83 -3.17 -13.55
C TYR A 113 -14.03 -1.87 -13.44
N GLY A 114 -12.69 -1.94 -13.46
CA GLY A 114 -11.80 -0.80 -13.31
C GLY A 114 -11.40 -0.50 -11.87
N ASN A 115 -11.85 -1.31 -10.89
CA ASN A 115 -11.61 -1.07 -9.47
C ASN A 115 -10.23 -1.61 -9.03
N VAL A 116 -9.20 -0.79 -9.22
CA VAL A 116 -7.84 -1.09 -8.77
C VAL A 116 -7.79 -1.05 -7.24
N GLN A 117 -7.23 -2.10 -6.62
CA GLN A 117 -7.05 -2.15 -5.17
C GLN A 117 -5.93 -1.19 -4.75
N PHE A 118 -6.29 -0.15 -3.98
CA PHE A 118 -5.32 0.73 -3.33
C PHE A 118 -5.08 0.31 -1.88
N THR A 119 -3.81 0.33 -1.47
CA THR A 119 -3.37 0.18 -0.08
C THR A 119 -2.36 1.28 0.24
N GLY A 120 -2.11 1.54 1.53
CA GLY A 120 -1.20 2.59 1.98
C GLY A 120 -0.02 2.05 2.78
N TYR A 121 1.14 2.66 2.59
CA TYR A 121 2.33 2.46 3.41
C TYR A 121 2.94 3.84 3.73
N TYR A 122 3.69 3.95 4.81
CA TYR A 122 4.36 5.19 5.20
C TYR A 122 5.65 4.89 5.96
N THR A 123 6.54 5.87 6.08
CA THR A 123 7.76 5.74 6.86
C THR A 123 7.52 6.31 8.27
N PRO A 124 7.40 5.47 9.32
CA PRO A 124 7.16 5.95 10.68
C PRO A 124 8.38 6.71 11.22
N VAL A 125 8.14 7.66 12.12
CA VAL A 125 9.18 8.29 12.94
C VAL A 125 9.11 7.66 14.34
N ILE A 126 10.20 7.04 14.77
CA ILE A 126 10.30 6.33 16.06
C ILE A 126 11.22 7.09 16.99
N GLN A 127 10.70 7.39 18.19
CA GLN A 127 11.50 7.96 19.27
C GLN A 127 12.42 6.89 19.86
N ALA A 128 13.72 7.18 19.94
CA ALA A 128 14.70 6.24 20.46
C ALA A 128 15.86 6.91 21.20
N ARG A 129 16.65 6.11 21.90
CA ARG A 129 17.89 6.54 22.56
C ARG A 129 19.05 5.61 22.23
N HIS A 130 20.27 6.13 22.35
CA HIS A 130 21.50 5.37 22.10
C HIS A 130 21.75 4.32 23.20
N THR A 131 21.35 4.63 24.43
CA THR A 131 21.45 3.76 25.60
C THR A 131 20.07 3.48 26.16
N ARG A 132 19.91 2.26 26.70
CA ARG A 132 18.70 1.81 27.38
C ARG A 132 18.42 2.68 28.60
N GLN A 133 17.25 3.33 28.65
CA GLN A 133 16.87 4.22 29.75
C GLN A 133 15.35 4.47 29.79
N GLY A 134 14.75 4.64 30.97
CA GLY A 134 13.32 4.98 31.10
C GLY A 134 12.41 4.03 30.29
N GLU A 135 11.58 4.59 29.42
CA GLU A 135 10.72 3.81 28.51
C GLU A 135 11.49 3.21 27.31
N PHE A 136 12.69 3.72 27.00
CA PHE A 136 13.53 3.30 25.87
C PHE A 136 14.22 1.97 26.16
N GLN A 137 13.47 0.89 26.03
CA GLN A 137 13.88 -0.47 26.41
C GLN A 137 13.94 -1.45 25.24
N TYR A 138 13.44 -1.08 24.06
CA TYR A 138 13.20 -2.03 22.98
C TYR A 138 14.24 -1.85 21.86
N PRO A 139 15.22 -2.76 21.75
CA PRO A 139 16.30 -2.61 20.78
C PRO A 139 15.84 -2.74 19.33
N ILE A 140 16.41 -1.91 18.46
CA ILE A 140 16.38 -2.01 17.00
C ILE A 140 17.77 -2.50 16.57
N TYR A 141 17.82 -3.54 15.74
CA TYR A 141 19.08 -4.21 15.38
C TYR A 141 19.51 -3.91 13.95
N ARG A 142 20.83 -3.81 13.73
CA ARG A 142 21.44 -3.99 12.40
C ARG A 142 21.60 -5.47 12.08
N MET A 143 21.89 -5.78 10.82
CA MET A 143 22.15 -7.16 10.40
C MET A 143 23.36 -7.78 11.15
N PRO A 144 23.15 -8.87 11.91
CA PRO A 144 24.24 -9.66 12.47
C PRO A 144 24.88 -10.57 11.40
N PRO A 145 26.07 -11.14 11.65
CA PRO A 145 26.70 -12.07 10.72
C PRO A 145 25.80 -13.29 10.46
N LYS A 146 25.68 -13.68 9.19
CA LYS A 146 24.92 -14.87 8.79
C LYS A 146 25.72 -16.13 9.09
N ARG A 147 25.35 -16.85 10.15
CA ARG A 147 25.73 -18.25 10.39
C ARG A 147 24.46 -19.12 10.29
N GLY A 148 23.95 -19.29 9.07
CA GLY A 148 22.68 -19.97 8.83
C GLY A 148 21.46 -19.11 9.17
N ARG A 149 20.37 -19.77 9.60
CA ARG A 149 19.13 -19.09 10.00
C ARG A 149 19.36 -18.38 11.34
N LEU A 150 19.05 -17.09 11.40
CA LEU A 150 19.18 -16.30 12.61
C LEU A 150 18.07 -16.67 13.62
N PRO A 151 18.22 -16.29 14.91
CA PRO A 151 17.19 -16.56 15.92
C PRO A 151 15.81 -16.00 15.52
N SER A 152 14.77 -16.66 16.01
CA SER A 152 13.37 -16.23 15.89
C SER A 152 13.13 -14.93 16.66
N ARG A 153 12.01 -14.24 16.39
CA ARG A 153 11.64 -13.00 17.09
C ARG A 153 11.62 -13.18 18.61
N ALA A 154 11.04 -14.29 19.09
CA ALA A 154 10.96 -14.58 20.52
C ALA A 154 12.34 -14.77 21.17
N GLU A 155 13.25 -15.48 20.49
CA GLU A 155 14.63 -15.65 20.97
C GLU A 155 15.40 -14.32 20.96
N ILE A 156 15.20 -13.47 19.95
CA ILE A 156 15.81 -12.13 19.91
C ILE A 156 15.31 -11.27 21.08
N TYR A 157 13.99 -11.29 21.38
CA TYR A 157 13.44 -10.61 22.54
C TYR A 157 13.99 -11.15 23.86
N ALA A 158 14.34 -12.44 23.92
CA ALA A 158 15.01 -13.06 25.06
C ALA A 158 16.53 -12.80 25.11
N GLY A 159 17.08 -11.98 24.21
CA GLY A 159 18.50 -11.58 24.23
C GLY A 159 19.45 -12.47 23.43
N ALA A 160 18.96 -13.22 22.43
CA ALA A 160 19.81 -14.10 21.62
C ALA A 160 20.85 -13.36 20.74
N LEU A 161 20.72 -12.04 20.55
CA LEU A 161 21.68 -11.22 19.82
C LEU A 161 22.53 -10.38 20.77
N SER A 162 23.82 -10.29 20.47
CA SER A 162 24.76 -9.42 21.22
C SER A 162 24.41 -7.94 21.05
N ASP A 163 24.57 -7.18 22.13
CA ASP A 163 24.28 -5.74 22.20
C ASP A 163 25.05 -4.89 21.17
N LYS A 164 26.21 -5.36 20.67
CA LYS A 164 26.95 -4.67 19.60
C LYS A 164 26.20 -4.56 18.27
N TYR A 165 25.09 -5.28 18.13
CA TYR A 165 24.20 -5.22 16.97
C TYR A 165 23.01 -4.28 17.19
N ILE A 166 22.86 -3.69 18.37
CA ILE A 166 21.81 -2.71 18.64
C ILE A 166 22.21 -1.37 18.01
N LEU A 167 21.29 -0.78 17.25
CA LEU A 167 21.41 0.55 16.65
C LEU A 167 20.78 1.63 17.54
N ALA A 168 19.66 1.31 18.18
CA ALA A 168 18.90 2.23 19.02
C ALA A 168 17.97 1.45 19.97
N TYR A 169 17.52 2.10 21.05
CA TYR A 169 16.48 1.61 21.94
C TYR A 169 15.23 2.49 21.78
N SER A 170 14.15 1.95 21.21
CA SER A 170 12.88 2.66 21.12
C SER A 170 12.07 2.51 22.41
N ASN A 171 11.03 3.34 22.53
CA ASN A 171 10.06 3.28 23.62
C ASN A 171 8.81 2.44 23.31
N SER A 172 8.75 1.77 22.15
CA SER A 172 7.57 1.01 21.72
C SER A 172 7.95 -0.22 20.92
N LEU A 173 7.62 -1.40 21.48
CA LEU A 173 7.81 -2.67 20.79
C LEU A 173 6.88 -2.78 19.57
N MET A 174 5.71 -2.14 19.63
CA MET A 174 4.75 -2.11 18.54
C MET A 174 5.25 -1.25 17.38
N ASP A 175 5.84 -0.08 17.65
CA ASP A 175 6.43 0.75 16.60
C ASP A 175 7.60 0.05 15.90
N ASN A 176 8.42 -0.69 16.64
CA ASN A 176 9.45 -1.55 16.04
C ASN A 176 8.83 -2.60 15.12
N PHE A 177 7.74 -3.24 15.53
CA PHE A 177 7.04 -4.21 14.68
C PHE A 177 6.41 -3.54 13.44
N ILE A 178 5.82 -2.36 13.57
CA ILE A 178 5.29 -1.61 12.43
C ILE A 178 6.43 -1.26 11.46
N MET A 179 7.57 -0.79 11.96
CA MET A 179 8.76 -0.55 11.13
C MET A 179 9.28 -1.83 10.46
N ASP A 180 9.26 -2.97 11.14
CA ASP A 180 9.62 -4.27 10.53
C ASP A 180 8.71 -4.62 9.35
N VAL A 181 7.40 -4.31 9.45
CA VAL A 181 6.41 -4.55 8.38
C VAL A 181 6.55 -3.53 7.24
N GLN A 182 6.79 -2.25 7.55
CA GLN A 182 7.04 -1.20 6.55
C GLN A 182 8.40 -1.40 5.84
N GLY A 183 9.36 -2.05 6.50
CA GLY A 183 10.70 -2.32 6.01
C GLY A 183 11.69 -1.16 6.19
N SER A 184 11.23 0.01 6.64
CA SER A 184 12.08 1.17 6.95
C SER A 184 11.38 2.12 7.92
N GLY A 185 12.16 3.04 8.51
CA GLY A 185 11.67 4.02 9.46
C GLY A 185 12.70 5.12 9.70
N TYR A 186 12.24 6.29 10.11
CA TYR A 186 13.09 7.34 10.65
C TYR A 186 13.22 7.16 12.16
N ILE A 187 14.41 7.35 12.69
CA ILE A 187 14.71 7.36 14.11
C ILE A 187 14.97 8.81 14.53
N ASP A 188 14.22 9.27 15.51
CA ASP A 188 14.45 10.52 16.22
C ASP A 188 15.10 10.21 17.58
N PHE A 189 16.33 10.66 17.75
CA PHE A 189 17.06 10.48 19.01
C PHE A 189 16.70 11.52 20.07
N GLY A 190 15.95 12.57 19.71
CA GLY A 190 15.51 13.63 20.63
C GLY A 190 16.65 14.51 21.15
N ASP A 191 17.81 14.49 20.51
CA ASP A 191 19.01 15.27 20.86
C ASP A 191 19.23 16.49 19.96
N GLY A 192 18.27 16.78 19.07
CA GLY A 192 18.34 17.87 18.09
C GLY A 192 19.12 17.54 16.82
N SER A 193 19.68 16.32 16.71
CA SER A 193 20.25 15.85 15.45
C SER A 193 19.17 15.60 14.38
N PRO A 194 19.52 15.61 13.08
CA PRO A 194 18.59 15.25 12.02
C PRO A 194 18.05 13.83 12.18
N LEU A 195 16.85 13.58 11.63
CA LEU A 195 16.26 12.25 11.59
C LEU A 195 17.18 11.24 10.91
N ASN A 196 17.40 10.10 11.56
CA ASN A 196 18.22 9.03 11.03
C ASN A 196 17.35 8.04 10.25
N PHE A 197 17.57 7.90 8.95
CA PHE A 197 16.80 6.94 8.14
C PHE A 197 17.41 5.54 8.22
N PHE A 198 16.64 4.57 8.72
CA PHE A 198 17.02 3.16 8.76
C PHE A 198 16.28 2.41 7.65
N SER A 199 17.05 1.93 6.67
CA SER A 199 16.54 1.16 5.53
C SER A 199 16.60 -0.35 5.76
N TYR A 200 15.86 -1.08 4.95
CA TYR A 200 15.87 -2.54 4.95
C TYR A 200 17.28 -3.09 4.65
N ALA A 201 17.81 -3.90 5.56
CA ALA A 201 19.11 -4.56 5.39
C ALA A 201 19.02 -6.09 5.25
N GLY A 202 17.95 -6.73 5.72
CA GLY A 202 17.78 -8.17 5.66
C GLY A 202 16.75 -8.72 6.65
N LYS A 203 16.66 -10.06 6.74
CA LYS A 203 15.72 -10.78 7.62
C LYS A 203 16.36 -12.02 8.26
N ASN A 204 15.74 -12.51 9.35
CA ASN A 204 16.24 -13.62 10.14
C ASN A 204 16.09 -15.02 9.50
N GLY A 205 15.34 -15.13 8.40
CA GLY A 205 15.14 -16.39 7.68
C GLY A 205 13.97 -17.25 8.19
N HIS A 206 13.09 -16.70 9.03
CA HIS A 206 11.81 -17.31 9.38
C HIS A 206 10.67 -16.70 8.54
N ALA A 207 9.65 -17.50 8.24
CA ALA A 207 8.48 -17.01 7.52
C ALA A 207 7.63 -16.09 8.41
N TYR A 208 7.13 -14.99 7.84
CA TYR A 208 6.22 -14.08 8.52
C TYR A 208 4.86 -14.75 8.79
N ARG A 209 4.25 -14.43 9.94
CA ARG A 209 2.86 -14.78 10.28
C ARG A 209 2.07 -13.50 10.52
N SER A 210 0.89 -13.39 9.90
CA SER A 210 0.05 -12.19 9.99
C SER A 210 -0.48 -11.99 11.41
N ILE A 211 -0.08 -10.89 12.05
CA ILE A 211 -0.62 -10.47 13.35
C ILE A 211 -2.09 -10.08 13.24
N GLY A 212 -2.48 -9.42 12.14
CA GLY A 212 -3.88 -9.12 11.86
C GLY A 212 -4.74 -10.39 11.83
N LYS A 213 -4.25 -11.48 11.21
CA LYS A 213 -4.96 -12.77 11.26
C LYS A 213 -5.13 -13.29 12.69
N VAL A 214 -4.10 -13.21 13.53
CA VAL A 214 -4.18 -13.64 14.93
C VAL A 214 -5.23 -12.85 15.71
N LEU A 215 -5.30 -11.52 15.50
CA LEU A 215 -6.31 -10.67 16.14
C LEU A 215 -7.73 -11.01 15.68
N ILE A 216 -7.92 -11.28 14.38
CA ILE A 216 -9.20 -11.72 13.82
C ILE A 216 -9.62 -13.07 14.40
N ASP A 217 -8.69 -14.05 14.40
CA ASP A 217 -8.98 -15.40 14.90
C ASP A 217 -9.32 -15.40 16.40
N ARG A 218 -8.86 -14.39 17.14
CA ARG A 218 -9.20 -14.16 18.55
C ARG A 218 -10.46 -13.34 18.77
N GLY A 219 -11.02 -12.74 17.72
CA GLY A 219 -12.21 -11.89 17.81
C GLY A 219 -11.93 -10.47 18.35
N GLU A 220 -10.66 -10.06 18.43
CA GLU A 220 -10.27 -8.73 18.95
C GLU A 220 -10.56 -7.62 17.95
N VAL A 221 -10.45 -7.92 16.65
CA VAL A 221 -10.68 -6.98 15.56
C VAL A 221 -11.43 -7.69 14.44
N LYS A 222 -12.48 -7.05 13.91
CA LYS A 222 -13.22 -7.60 12.77
C LYS A 222 -12.37 -7.61 11.51
N LYS A 223 -12.62 -8.56 10.62
CA LYS A 223 -11.86 -8.73 9.38
C LYS A 223 -11.96 -7.49 8.48
N GLU A 224 -13.13 -6.89 8.44
CA GLU A 224 -13.46 -5.71 7.65
C GLU A 224 -12.75 -4.44 8.13
N ASP A 225 -12.44 -4.35 9.43
CA ASP A 225 -11.79 -3.19 10.08
C ASP A 225 -10.26 -3.35 10.19
N MET A 226 -9.71 -4.51 9.80
CA MET A 226 -8.30 -4.84 9.96
C MET A 226 -7.40 -3.96 9.07
N SER A 227 -6.48 -3.23 9.71
CA SER A 227 -5.48 -2.37 9.06
C SER A 227 -4.23 -2.23 9.95
N MET A 228 -3.14 -1.67 9.43
CA MET A 228 -1.97 -1.34 10.27
C MET A 228 -2.32 -0.36 11.39
N GLN A 229 -3.30 0.53 11.16
CA GLN A 229 -3.78 1.46 12.18
C GLN A 229 -4.61 0.74 13.25
N ALA A 230 -5.35 -0.30 12.89
CA ALA A 230 -6.10 -1.11 13.87
C ALA A 230 -5.17 -1.99 14.73
N ILE A 231 -3.95 -2.28 14.26
CA ILE A 231 -2.93 -3.02 15.03
C ILE A 231 -2.15 -2.08 15.97
N ARG A 232 -1.99 -0.81 15.60
CA ARG A 232 -1.31 0.22 16.41
C ARG A 232 -2.17 0.62 17.61
#